data_AF-M6VZ44-F1
#
_entry.id   AF-M6VZ44-F1
#
_cell.length_a   1.000
_cell.length_b   1.000
_cell.length_c   1.000
_cell.angle_alpha   90.00
_cell.angle_beta   90.00
_cell.angle_gamma   90.00
#
_symmetry.space_group_name_H-M   'P 1'
#
loop_
_entity.id
_entity.type
_entity.pdbx_description
1 polymer ?
#
loop_
_entity_poly.entity_id
_entity_poly.type
_entity_poly.pdbx_seq_one_letter_code
_entity_poly.pdbx_strand_id
1 'polypeptide(L)'
;MNREKVNQALNGILKVYEEIRSQSSLNKNTVVLEANREIGRILKDTEKDATNEERRSGSWMKAISFQLQKHLKKGFSERNLFTLKSSTKFTENRNWIID
;
A
#
# COMPACT_ATOMS: atom_id res chain seq x y z
N MET A 1 5.88 -10.22 -13.39
CA MET A 1 4.74 -9.30 -13.36
C MET A 1 4.99 -8.18 -14.34
N ASN A 2 4.02 -7.90 -15.20
CA ASN A 2 4.12 -6.85 -16.20
C ASN A 2 4.21 -5.46 -15.51
N ARG A 3 5.03 -4.57 -16.06
CA ARG A 3 5.17 -3.17 -15.65
C ARG A 3 3.83 -2.44 -15.63
N GLU A 4 2.91 -2.76 -16.53
CA GLU A 4 1.57 -2.16 -16.56
C GLU A 4 0.79 -2.44 -15.28
N LYS A 5 0.86 -3.68 -14.76
CA LYS A 5 0.18 -4.08 -13.51
C LYS A 5 0.80 -3.40 -12.28
N VAL A 6 2.13 -3.30 -12.26
CA VAL A 6 2.85 -2.51 -11.24
C VAL A 6 2.38 -1.06 -11.26
N ASN A 7 2.26 -0.45 -12.45
CA ASN A 7 1.83 0.94 -12.59
C ASN A 7 0.35 1.13 -12.21
N GLN A 8 -0.53 0.18 -12.52
CA GLN A 8 -1.93 0.22 -12.09
C GLN A 8 -2.04 0.21 -10.56
N ALA A 9 -1.31 -0.69 -9.90
CA ALA A 9 -1.26 -0.77 -8.44
C ALA A 9 -0.71 0.52 -7.82
N LEU A 10 0.39 1.02 -8.39
CA LEU A 10 1.03 2.28 -8.00
C LEU A 10 0.04 3.45 -8.06
N ASN A 11 -0.63 3.62 -9.20
CA ASN A 11 -1.58 4.73 -9.40
C ASN A 11 -2.78 4.62 -8.46
N GLY A 12 -3.29 3.40 -8.22
CA GLY A 12 -4.36 3.17 -7.25
C GLY A 12 -3.95 3.59 -5.84
N ILE A 13 -2.76 3.17 -5.40
CA ILE A 13 -2.23 3.52 -4.07
C ILE A 13 -2.01 5.03 -3.96
N LEU A 14 -1.41 5.67 -4.96
CA LEU A 14 -1.19 7.13 -4.97
C LEU A 14 -2.51 7.91 -4.89
N LYS A 15 -3.55 7.44 -5.59
CA LYS A 15 -4.89 8.05 -5.51
C LYS A 15 -5.44 8.00 -4.08
N VAL A 16 -5.32 6.86 -3.40
CA VAL A 16 -5.73 6.72 -2.00
C VAL A 16 -4.97 7.69 -1.09
N TYR A 17 -3.65 7.87 -1.31
CA TYR A 17 -2.87 8.87 -0.55
C TYR A 17 -3.36 10.31 -0.76
N GLU A 18 -3.69 10.70 -1.99
CA GLU A 18 -4.22 12.03 -2.30
C GLU A 18 -5.63 12.26 -1.71
N GLU A 19 -6.46 11.22 -1.72
CA GLU A 19 -7.80 11.25 -1.12
C GLU A 19 -7.72 11.48 0.40
N ILE A 20 -6.85 10.76 1.12
CA ILE A 20 -6.62 10.99 2.56
C ILE A 20 -6.10 12.41 2.83
N ARG A 21 -5.13 12.86 2.04
CA ARG A 21 -4.52 14.19 2.21
C ARG A 21 -5.56 15.29 2.08
N SER A 22 -6.52 15.11 1.18
CA SER A 22 -7.65 16.03 0.96
C SER A 22 -8.68 15.99 2.08
N GLN A 23 -8.78 14.88 2.82
CA GLN A 23 -9.71 14.68 3.94
C GLN A 23 -9.11 15.05 5.31
N SER A 24 -8.03 15.85 5.34
CA SER A 24 -7.27 16.22 6.55
C SER A 24 -8.09 16.86 7.70
N SER A 25 -9.33 17.27 7.46
CA SER A 25 -10.29 17.85 8.42
C SER A 25 -11.28 16.85 9.03
N LEU A 26 -11.41 15.63 8.49
CA LEU A 26 -12.33 14.59 8.97
C LEU A 26 -11.65 13.65 9.97
N ASN A 27 -12.45 12.90 10.73
CA ASN A 27 -11.99 12.00 11.80
C ASN A 27 -10.85 11.08 11.31
N LYS A 28 -9.61 11.49 11.63
CA LYS A 28 -8.37 10.99 11.01
C LYS A 28 -8.23 9.47 11.10
N ASN A 29 -8.75 8.88 12.18
CA ASN A 29 -8.67 7.44 12.41
C ASN A 29 -9.51 6.62 11.42
N THR A 30 -10.75 7.06 11.13
CA THR A 30 -11.63 6.34 10.20
C THR A 30 -11.10 6.42 8.78
N VAL A 31 -10.67 7.61 8.36
CA VAL A 31 -10.12 7.87 7.02
C VAL A 31 -8.87 7.03 6.77
N VAL A 32 -7.94 6.96 7.74
CA VAL A 32 -6.73 6.16 7.65
C VAL A 32 -7.06 4.66 7.57
N LEU A 33 -8.03 4.18 8.36
CA LEU A 33 -8.44 2.76 8.32
C LEU A 33 -9.05 2.38 6.96
N GLU A 34 -9.89 3.23 6.39
CA GLU A 34 -10.50 3.00 5.08
C GLU A 34 -9.45 2.99 3.97
N ALA A 35 -8.51 3.92 4.01
CA ALA A 35 -7.39 3.93 3.09
C ALA A 35 -6.52 2.68 3.18
N ASN A 36 -6.21 2.22 4.40
CA ASN A 36 -5.43 1.00 4.61
C ASN A 36 -6.15 -0.24 4.04
N ARG A 37 -7.49 -0.29 4.18
CA ARG A 37 -8.30 -1.35 3.56
C ARG A 37 -8.23 -1.30 2.03
N GLU A 38 -8.27 -0.10 1.46
CA GLU A 38 -8.24 0.07 0.00
C GLU A 38 -6.88 -0.27 -0.59
N ILE A 39 -5.79 0.20 0.04
CA ILE A 39 -4.41 -0.20 -0.31
C ILE A 39 -4.27 -1.72 -0.23
N GLY A 40 -4.79 -2.34 0.84
CA GLY A 40 -4.79 -3.79 1.00
C GLY A 40 -5.55 -4.53 -0.11
N ARG A 41 -6.70 -3.99 -0.57
CA ARG A 41 -7.45 -4.53 -1.71
C ARG A 41 -6.63 -4.44 -3.01
N ILE A 42 -6.07 -3.27 -3.31
CA ILE A 42 -5.24 -3.05 -4.50
C ILE A 42 -4.07 -4.04 -4.54
N LEU A 43 -3.36 -4.20 -3.42
CA LEU A 43 -2.23 -5.12 -3.33
C LEU A 43 -2.66 -6.58 -3.49
N LYS A 44 -3.77 -7.00 -2.88
CA LYS A 44 -4.31 -8.36 -3.01
C LYS A 44 -4.73 -8.69 -4.43
N ASP A 45 -5.36 -7.73 -5.13
CA ASP A 45 -5.74 -7.93 -6.53
C ASP A 45 -4.52 -7.94 -7.44
N THR A 46 -3.51 -7.12 -7.16
CA THR A 46 -2.23 -7.15 -7.88
C THR A 46 -1.48 -8.47 -7.66
N GLU A 47 -1.53 -9.03 -6.46
CA GLU A 47 -0.91 -10.33 -6.16
C GLU A 47 -1.49 -11.47 -7.01
N LYS A 48 -2.77 -11.41 -7.39
CA LYS A 48 -3.40 -12.42 -8.27
C LYS A 48 -2.76 -12.49 -9.65
N ASP A 49 -2.16 -11.39 -10.10
CA ASP A 49 -1.46 -11.30 -11.39
C ASP A 49 0.04 -11.65 -11.29
N ALA A 50 0.57 -11.83 -10.07
CA ALA A 50 1.96 -12.24 -9.86
C ALA A 50 2.14 -13.76 -10.08
N THR A 51 3.29 -14.17 -10.63
CA THR A 51 3.60 -15.60 -10.74
C THR A 51 3.87 -16.20 -9.36
N ASN A 52 3.84 -17.54 -9.25
CA ASN A 52 4.13 -18.22 -7.98
C ASN A 52 5.54 -17.90 -7.45
N GLU A 53 6.52 -17.73 -8.33
CA GLU A 53 7.88 -17.33 -7.95
C GLU A 53 7.94 -15.91 -7.41
N GLU A 54 7.20 -14.99 -8.03
CA GLU A 54 7.13 -13.60 -7.60
C GLU A 54 6.40 -13.45 -6.26
N ARG A 55 5.31 -14.19 -6.05
CA ARG A 55 4.60 -14.22 -4.75
C ARG A 55 5.48 -14.73 -3.62
N ARG A 56 6.25 -15.79 -3.89
CA ARG A 56 7.19 -16.38 -2.92
C ARG A 56 8.31 -15.43 -2.58
N SER A 57 8.98 -14.85 -3.59
CA SER A 57 10.10 -13.92 -3.41
C SER A 57 9.68 -12.52 -2.94
N GLY A 58 8.40 -12.16 -3.14
CA GLY A 58 7.89 -10.81 -2.89
C GLY A 58 8.42 -9.77 -3.87
N SER A 59 8.96 -10.18 -5.02
CA SER A 59 9.57 -9.27 -6.01
C SER A 59 8.58 -8.25 -6.56
N TRP A 60 7.32 -8.66 -6.77
CA TRP A 60 6.23 -7.78 -7.23
C TRP A 60 5.97 -6.64 -6.24
N MET A 61 5.98 -6.94 -4.94
CA MET A 61 5.73 -5.96 -3.88
C MET A 61 6.92 -5.02 -3.71
N LYS A 62 8.16 -5.53 -3.84
CA LYS A 62 9.37 -4.70 -3.88
C LYS A 62 9.35 -3.71 -5.04
N ALA A 63 8.90 -4.14 -6.22
CA ALA A 63 8.78 -3.26 -7.38
C ALA A 63 7.79 -2.11 -7.15
N ILE A 64 6.63 -2.40 -6.55
CA ILE A 64 5.64 -1.38 -6.18
C ILE A 64 6.20 -0.43 -5.12
N SER A 65 6.81 -0.96 -4.05
CA SER A 65 7.42 -0.16 -2.99
C SER A 65 8.51 0.78 -3.51
N PHE A 66 9.37 0.29 -4.40
CA PHE A 66 10.43 1.10 -5.01
C PHE A 66 9.88 2.27 -5.83
N GLN A 67 8.78 2.06 -6.56
CA GLN A 67 8.13 3.15 -7.28
C GLN A 67 7.45 4.11 -6.31
N LEU A 68 6.73 3.62 -5.30
CA LEU A 68 6.08 4.46 -4.29
C LEU A 68 7.08 5.36 -3.55
N GLN A 69 8.27 4.87 -3.20
CA GLN A 69 9.33 5.69 -2.59
C GLN A 69 9.75 6.89 -3.45
N LYS A 70 9.76 6.74 -4.78
CA LYS A 70 10.11 7.84 -5.69
C LYS A 70 9.04 8.92 -5.72
N HIS A 71 7.78 8.54 -5.58
CA HIS A 71 6.64 9.45 -5.62
C HIS A 71 6.34 10.07 -4.25
N LEU A 72 6.52 9.32 -3.16
CA LEU A 72 6.19 9.72 -1.79
C LEU A 72 7.47 10.03 -1.02
N LYS A 73 8.00 11.25 -1.18
CA LYS A 73 9.28 11.68 -0.59
C LYS A 73 9.25 11.87 0.95
N LYS A 74 8.07 11.87 1.59
CA LYS A 74 7.89 11.98 3.05
C LYS A 74 6.79 11.01 3.52
N GLY A 75 6.99 10.36 4.68
CA GLY A 75 5.97 9.53 5.34
C GLY A 75 5.78 8.09 4.82
N PHE A 76 6.50 7.69 3.76
CA PHE A 76 6.44 6.33 3.21
C PHE A 76 7.61 5.47 3.73
N SER A 77 7.30 4.33 4.36
CA SER A 77 8.30 3.30 4.65
C SER A 77 7.83 1.96 4.09
N GLU A 78 8.76 1.18 3.52
CA GLU A 78 8.49 -0.18 3.04
C GLU A 78 7.84 -1.06 4.10
N ARG A 79 8.28 -0.88 5.35
CA ARG A 79 7.76 -1.57 6.53
C ARG A 79 6.23 -1.39 6.63
N ASN A 80 5.67 -0.28 6.12
CA ASN A 80 4.23 0.04 6.12
C ASN A 80 3.44 -0.84 5.16
N LEU A 81 4.05 -1.28 4.06
CA LEU A 81 3.42 -2.22 3.13
C LEU A 81 3.60 -3.68 3.57
N PHE A 82 4.76 -4.02 4.15
CA PHE A 82 5.14 -5.41 4.39
C PHE A 82 4.44 -6.07 5.59
N THR A 83 3.76 -5.32 6.46
CA THR A 83 2.92 -5.85 7.56
C THR A 83 1.63 -6.52 7.08
N LEU A 84 1.29 -6.43 5.79
CA LEU A 84 0.10 -7.07 5.21
C LEU A 84 0.24 -8.60 5.05
N LYS A 85 1.45 -9.17 5.24
CA LYS A 85 1.72 -10.61 4.98
C LYS A 85 1.43 -11.53 6.18
N SER A 86 1.06 -11.00 7.35
CA SER A 86 0.66 -11.79 8.52
C SER A 86 -0.73 -11.39 9.00
N SER A 87 -1.73 -12.12 8.51
CA SER A 87 -3.12 -12.09 8.96
C SER A 87 -3.24 -12.42 10.46
N THR A 88 -2.93 -11.50 11.38
CA THR A 88 -3.48 -11.53 12.75
C THR A 88 -3.34 -10.24 13.58
N LYS A 89 -2.81 -9.11 13.07
CA LYS A 89 -2.72 -7.88 13.89
C LYS A 89 -2.94 -6.59 13.09
N PHE A 90 -4.08 -6.47 12.42
CA PHE A 90 -4.50 -5.22 11.75
C PHE A 90 -4.86 -4.08 12.73
N THR A 91 -4.97 -4.37 14.03
CA THR A 91 -5.66 -3.51 15.01
C THR A 91 -4.79 -2.87 16.09
N GLU A 92 -3.50 -3.21 16.24
CA GLU A 92 -2.74 -2.76 17.43
C GLU A 92 -1.61 -1.77 17.18
N ASN A 93 -1.24 -1.51 15.92
CA ASN A 93 -0.07 -0.70 15.65
C ASN A 93 -0.47 0.71 15.22
N ARG A 94 -0.56 1.62 16.20
CA ARG A 94 -1.00 3.03 16.09
C ARG A 94 -0.04 3.95 15.29
N ASN A 95 1.03 3.41 14.72
CA ASN A 95 2.09 4.17 14.06
C ASN A 95 2.27 3.76 12.60
N TRP A 96 1.20 3.75 11.80
CA TRP A 96 1.36 3.53 10.37
C TRP A 96 0.67 4.60 9.53
N ILE A 97 1.55 5.21 8.74
CA ILE A 97 1.34 5.98 7.52
C ILE A 97 0.78 7.38 7.78
N ILE A 98 1.64 8.37 7.53
CA ILE A 98 1.48 9.81 7.75
C ILE A 98 1.88 10.23 9.18
N ASP A 99 3.15 10.63 9.30
CA ASP A 99 3.51 11.80 10.12
C ASP A 99 3.20 13.06 9.28
#